data_AF-A0AAV9RUH9-F1
#
_entry.id   AF-A0AAV9RUH9-F1
#
_cell.length_a   1.000
_cell.length_b   1.000
_cell.length_c   1.000
_cell.angle_alpha   90.00
_cell.angle_beta   90.00
_cell.angle_gamma   90.00
#
_symmetry.space_group_name_H-M   'P 1'
#
loop_
_entity.id
_entity.type
_entity.pdbx_description
1 polymer ?
#
loop_
_entity_poly.entity_id
_entity_poly.type
_entity_poly.pdbx_seq_one_letter_code
_entity_poly.pdbx_strand_id
1 'polypeptide(L)'
;MLLLLLCPPFSPSLTGCVRALHCSSQWIMRSRAEHLLRRQLTSRLPMRRHSRKSRSQEEEWRTRNKTVLTYIAAAGVGMIGLSYAAVPLYRLYCQATGLGGTAVAGHDTDQVETMKPVKERVIKVTFNADTHASIQWNFRPQQTEIYVVPGETALAFYRAKNPTDKPIIGISTYNVVPFDAGQYFNKIQCFCFEEQRLNPHEEVDMPVFFYIDPEFDDDPRMARVDTITLSYTFFEAKEGQQLPLPGYSYN
;
A
#
# COMPACT_ATOMS: atom_id res chain seq x y z
N MET A 1 17.00 16.08 -33.62
CA MET A 1 17.49 17.38 -34.15
C MET A 1 16.52 18.46 -33.68
N LEU A 2 17.04 19.62 -33.25
CA LEU A 2 16.39 20.81 -32.65
C LEU A 2 14.97 20.73 -32.04
N LEU A 3 14.85 21.31 -30.84
CA LEU A 3 13.65 21.47 -30.03
C LEU A 3 13.43 22.97 -29.77
N LEU A 4 12.24 23.36 -29.29
CA LEU A 4 11.81 24.72 -28.88
C LEU A 4 11.42 25.62 -30.08
N LEU A 5 10.28 26.34 -30.14
CA LEU A 5 9.38 27.03 -29.18
C LEU A 5 9.94 28.34 -28.58
N LEU A 6 9.27 29.48 -28.86
CA LEU A 6 8.54 30.32 -27.87
C LEU A 6 7.88 31.59 -28.50
N CYS A 7 7.08 32.32 -27.71
CA CYS A 7 6.26 33.53 -28.03
C CYS A 7 6.83 34.76 -27.24
N PRO A 8 6.20 35.96 -27.02
CA PRO A 8 4.99 36.67 -27.54
C PRO A 8 5.38 38.12 -28.06
N PRO A 9 4.81 39.32 -27.70
CA PRO A 9 3.45 39.80 -27.30
C PRO A 9 2.92 41.15 -27.93
N PHE A 10 1.59 41.40 -27.81
CA PHE A 10 0.83 42.68 -27.60
C PHE A 10 1.06 44.04 -28.34
N SER A 11 -0.03 44.79 -28.60
CA SER A 11 -0.09 46.27 -28.83
C SER A 11 -1.54 46.86 -28.74
N PRO A 12 -1.79 48.16 -28.38
CA PRO A 12 -3.17 48.70 -28.18
C PRO A 12 -3.52 50.09 -28.83
N SER A 13 -4.81 50.48 -28.68
CA SER A 13 -5.42 51.86 -28.70
C SER A 13 -5.84 52.57 -30.01
N LEU A 14 -6.98 53.30 -29.97
CA LEU A 14 -7.34 54.50 -30.79
C LEU A 14 -8.68 55.17 -30.38
N THR A 15 -9.02 56.34 -30.93
CA THR A 15 -10.17 57.24 -30.58
C THR A 15 -10.66 58.06 -31.80
N GLY A 16 -11.83 58.71 -31.86
CA GLY A 16 -12.98 58.86 -30.94
C GLY A 16 -13.88 60.10 -31.29
N CYS A 17 -14.99 60.33 -30.56
CA CYS A 17 -15.98 61.43 -30.78
C CYS A 17 -16.83 61.27 -32.09
N VAL A 18 -17.74 62.13 -32.60
CA VAL A 18 -18.08 63.58 -32.46
C VAL A 18 -19.65 63.81 -32.45
N ARG A 19 -20.08 65.06 -32.17
CA ARG A 19 -21.44 65.68 -32.35
C ARG A 19 -22.07 65.50 -33.76
N ALA A 20 -23.35 65.80 -34.07
CA ALA A 20 -24.66 65.93 -33.37
C ALA A 20 -25.74 66.39 -34.42
N LEU A 21 -27.04 66.48 -34.06
CA LEU A 21 -28.12 67.41 -34.54
C LEU A 21 -29.51 66.75 -34.86
N HIS A 22 -30.59 67.43 -34.42
CA HIS A 22 -31.97 67.47 -34.99
C HIS A 22 -32.81 66.16 -35.10
N CYS A 23 -34.14 66.18 -35.34
CA CYS A 23 -35.25 67.04 -34.87
C CYS A 23 -36.61 66.45 -35.38
N SER A 24 -37.74 66.86 -34.77
CA SER A 24 -39.15 66.65 -35.23
C SER A 24 -39.68 65.19 -35.10
N SER A 25 -40.86 64.92 -34.52
CA SER A 25 -42.28 65.28 -34.86
C SER A 25 -42.86 64.31 -35.91
N GLN A 26 -44.08 63.75 -35.83
CA GLN A 26 -45.23 63.86 -34.90
C GLN A 26 -46.00 62.50 -34.91
N TRP A 27 -46.94 62.16 -34.02
CA TRP A 27 -48.35 62.63 -34.00
C TRP A 27 -49.15 62.00 -32.83
N ILE A 28 -50.21 62.69 -32.36
CA ILE A 28 -51.45 62.19 -31.68
C ILE A 28 -51.26 61.23 -30.47
N MET A 29 -51.59 61.58 -29.21
CA MET A 29 -52.29 62.75 -28.63
C MET A 29 -53.82 62.82 -28.86
N ARG A 30 -54.57 61.80 -28.38
CA ARG A 30 -56.02 61.76 -28.04
C ARG A 30 -56.30 60.44 -27.27
N SER A 31 -57.25 60.28 -26.35
CA SER A 31 -58.09 61.20 -25.55
C SER A 31 -58.79 60.40 -24.42
N ARG A 32 -59.18 61.06 -23.31
CA ARG A 32 -59.64 60.50 -21.99
C ARG A 32 -58.50 59.96 -21.13
N ALA A 33 -58.14 60.51 -19.96
CA ALA A 33 -58.83 61.35 -18.95
C ALA A 33 -59.80 60.60 -18.02
N GLU A 34 -59.88 61.13 -16.79
CA GLU A 34 -60.57 60.64 -15.58
C GLU A 34 -59.97 59.46 -14.79
N HIS A 35 -60.12 59.58 -13.46
CA HIS A 35 -59.84 58.62 -12.38
C HIS A 35 -58.39 58.44 -11.86
N LEU A 36 -58.31 58.16 -10.55
CA LEU A 36 -57.15 57.74 -9.74
C LEU A 36 -56.07 58.77 -9.32
N LEU A 37 -56.36 60.08 -9.34
CA LEU A 37 -55.56 61.07 -8.62
C LEU A 37 -55.95 61.16 -7.12
N ARG A 38 -55.45 60.26 -6.25
CA ARG A 38 -55.56 60.41 -4.78
C ARG A 38 -54.58 59.54 -3.95
N ARG A 39 -54.24 60.04 -2.74
CA ARG A 39 -53.32 59.47 -1.71
C ARG A 39 -51.84 59.49 -2.11
N GLN A 40 -51.13 60.62 -2.00
CA GLN A 40 -50.62 61.32 -0.78
C GLN A 40 -49.39 60.69 -0.12
N LEU A 41 -48.40 61.55 0.14
CA LEU A 41 -47.18 61.26 0.90
C LEU A 41 -47.49 60.94 2.38
N THR A 42 -46.65 60.13 3.01
CA THR A 42 -46.17 60.37 4.39
C THR A 42 -44.79 59.78 4.58
N SER A 43 -43.81 60.61 4.93
CA SER A 43 -42.46 60.17 5.30
C SER A 43 -42.28 60.28 6.83
N ARG A 44 -41.81 59.19 7.46
CA ARG A 44 -41.34 59.18 8.86
C ARG A 44 -40.10 58.30 8.96
N LEU A 45 -39.00 58.87 9.47
CA LEU A 45 -37.78 58.12 9.79
C LEU A 45 -37.91 57.46 11.18
N PRO A 46 -37.71 56.14 11.32
CA PRO A 46 -37.66 55.48 12.62
C PRO A 46 -36.26 55.56 13.26
N MET A 47 -36.21 55.60 14.60
CA MET A 47 -34.96 55.66 15.36
C MET A 47 -34.12 54.38 15.29
N ARG A 48 -32.79 54.55 15.33
CA ARG A 48 -31.75 53.51 15.30
C ARG A 48 -31.74 52.66 16.59
N ARG A 49 -32.63 51.67 16.70
CA ARG A 49 -32.78 50.79 17.89
C ARG A 49 -32.25 49.37 17.67
N HIS A 50 -30.96 49.20 17.36
CA HIS A 50 -30.36 47.88 17.16
C HIS A 50 -28.96 47.77 17.80
N SER A 51 -28.89 47.09 18.95
CA SER A 51 -27.64 46.75 19.66
C SER A 51 -27.84 45.55 20.61
N ARG A 52 -29.01 45.43 21.25
CA ARG A 52 -29.31 44.33 22.18
C ARG A 52 -29.49 42.93 21.56
N LYS A 53 -29.65 42.83 20.23
CA LYS A 53 -29.99 41.57 19.53
C LYS A 53 -28.77 40.70 19.16
N SER A 54 -27.56 41.28 19.03
CA SER A 54 -26.36 40.49 18.71
C SER A 54 -25.94 39.60 19.88
N ARG A 55 -25.94 40.12 21.11
CA ARG A 55 -25.52 39.36 22.32
C ARG A 55 -26.19 38.00 22.46
N SER A 56 -27.52 37.93 22.34
CA SER A 56 -28.23 36.64 22.49
C SER A 56 -27.93 35.67 21.34
N GLN A 57 -27.77 36.16 20.11
CA GLN A 57 -27.35 35.32 18.97
C GLN A 57 -25.90 34.83 19.14
N GLU A 58 -25.04 35.65 19.74
CA GLU A 58 -23.64 35.32 20.01
C GLU A 58 -23.51 34.31 21.17
N GLU A 59 -24.36 34.39 22.19
CA GLU A 59 -24.49 33.42 23.28
C GLU A 59 -25.02 32.07 22.78
N GLU A 60 -26.03 32.07 21.90
CA GLU A 60 -26.46 30.85 21.19
C GLU A 60 -25.33 30.24 20.34
N TRP A 61 -24.61 31.05 19.56
CA TRP A 61 -23.51 30.54 18.72
C TRP A 61 -22.36 29.98 19.56
N ARG A 62 -21.94 30.68 20.61
CA ARG A 62 -20.91 30.21 21.55
C ARG A 62 -21.31 28.89 22.21
N THR A 63 -22.59 28.70 22.51
CA THR A 63 -23.11 27.45 23.09
C THR A 63 -23.09 26.31 22.08
N ARG A 64 -23.62 26.52 20.86
CA ARG A 64 -23.57 25.52 19.77
C ARG A 64 -22.14 25.14 19.41
N ASN A 65 -21.23 26.11 19.31
CA ASN A 65 -19.83 25.87 18.97
C ASN A 65 -19.08 25.08 20.05
N LYS A 66 -19.38 25.30 21.35
CA LYS A 66 -18.88 24.45 22.44
C LYS A 66 -19.36 23.00 22.29
N THR A 67 -20.66 22.80 22.06
CA THR A 67 -21.25 21.47 21.87
C THR A 67 -20.64 20.72 20.67
N VAL A 68 -20.49 21.40 19.54
CA VAL A 68 -19.82 20.83 18.34
C VAL A 68 -18.36 20.49 18.64
N LEU A 69 -17.62 21.37 19.30
CA LEU A 69 -16.22 21.13 19.69
C LEU A 69 -16.09 19.91 20.61
N THR A 70 -16.99 19.72 21.59
CA THR A 70 -16.96 18.54 22.47
C THR A 70 -17.26 17.24 21.72
N TYR A 71 -18.17 17.25 20.73
CA TYR A 71 -18.41 16.07 19.90
C TYR A 71 -17.22 15.72 18.99
N ILE A 72 -16.58 16.73 18.38
CA ILE A 72 -15.38 16.52 17.55
C ILE A 72 -14.22 15.99 18.41
N ALA A 73 -14.00 16.56 19.60
CA ALA A 73 -12.97 16.07 20.53
C ALA A 73 -13.22 14.62 20.98
N ALA A 74 -14.47 14.27 21.34
CA ALA A 74 -14.85 12.91 21.71
C ALA A 74 -14.65 11.92 20.54
N ALA A 75 -15.01 12.29 19.32
CA ALA A 75 -14.80 11.47 18.13
C ALA A 75 -13.31 11.25 17.84
N GLY A 76 -12.47 12.29 17.98
CA GLY A 76 -11.02 12.20 17.81
C GLY A 76 -10.36 11.27 18.83
N VAL A 77 -10.70 11.41 20.12
CA VAL A 77 -10.22 10.51 21.19
C VAL A 77 -10.69 9.07 20.95
N GLY A 78 -11.95 8.87 20.52
CA GLY A 78 -12.48 7.55 20.17
C GLY A 78 -11.72 6.89 19.01
N MET A 79 -11.42 7.64 17.95
CA MET A 79 -10.67 7.13 16.79
C MET A 79 -9.23 6.74 17.17
N ILE A 80 -8.56 7.53 18.02
CA ILE A 80 -7.22 7.22 18.53
C ILE A 80 -7.26 5.97 19.43
N GLY A 81 -8.25 5.88 20.34
CA GLY A 81 -8.45 4.72 21.22
C GLY A 81 -8.71 3.42 20.45
N LEU A 82 -9.57 3.46 19.43
CA LEU A 82 -9.83 2.31 18.54
C LEU A 82 -8.58 1.90 17.76
N SER A 83 -7.82 2.87 17.24
CA SER A 83 -6.56 2.61 16.52
C SER A 83 -5.53 1.90 17.41
N TYR A 84 -5.41 2.32 18.68
CA TYR A 84 -4.52 1.67 19.65
C TYR A 84 -5.03 0.29 20.09
N ALA A 85 -6.35 0.12 20.26
CA ALA A 85 -6.97 -1.15 20.66
C ALA A 85 -6.97 -2.21 19.54
N ALA A 86 -6.90 -1.81 18.26
CA ALA A 86 -6.89 -2.74 17.13
C ALA A 86 -5.68 -3.70 17.15
N VAL A 87 -4.51 -3.24 17.58
CA VAL A 87 -3.27 -4.05 17.61
C VAL A 87 -3.35 -5.23 18.60
N PRO A 88 -3.68 -5.05 19.90
CA PRO A 88 -3.85 -6.19 20.81
C PRO A 88 -5.06 -7.06 20.44
N LEU A 89 -6.15 -6.48 19.92
CA LEU A 89 -7.31 -7.27 19.46
C LEU A 89 -6.95 -8.19 18.28
N TYR A 90 -6.16 -7.70 17.31
CA TYR A 90 -5.65 -8.50 16.21
C TYR A 90 -4.69 -9.60 16.70
N ARG A 91 -3.81 -9.31 17.66
CA ARG A 91 -2.93 -10.34 18.27
C ARG A 91 -3.73 -11.46 18.93
N LEU A 92 -4.76 -11.13 19.70
CA LEU A 92 -5.66 -12.12 20.31
C LEU A 92 -6.38 -12.96 19.25
N TYR A 93 -6.83 -12.35 18.15
CA TYR A 93 -7.44 -13.07 17.03
C TYR A 93 -6.44 -14.01 16.33
N CYS A 94 -5.21 -13.56 16.06
CA CYS A 94 -4.15 -14.40 15.47
C CYS A 94 -3.74 -15.55 16.38
N GLN A 95 -3.69 -15.35 17.70
CA GLN A 95 -3.44 -16.42 18.67
C GLN A 95 -4.60 -17.43 18.72
N ALA A 96 -5.85 -16.96 18.67
CA ALA A 96 -7.02 -17.83 18.66
C ALA A 96 -7.24 -18.60 17.34
N THR A 97 -6.60 -18.18 16.24
CA THR A 97 -6.77 -18.78 14.89
C THR A 97 -5.52 -19.43 14.33
N GLY A 98 -4.35 -19.29 14.98
CA GLY A 98 -3.06 -19.83 14.51
C GLY A 98 -2.46 -19.13 13.28
N LEU A 99 -3.18 -18.19 12.64
CA LEU A 99 -2.84 -17.58 11.34
C LEU A 99 -1.59 -16.67 11.33
N GLY A 100 -0.87 -16.53 12.45
CA GLY A 100 0.22 -15.56 12.61
C GLY A 100 1.61 -16.14 12.91
N GLY A 101 1.78 -17.47 13.00
CA GLY A 101 3.06 -18.11 13.37
C GLY A 101 3.50 -17.90 14.84
N THR A 102 2.96 -16.90 15.53
CA THR A 102 3.10 -16.74 16.98
C THR A 102 2.42 -17.90 17.71
N ALA A 103 3.19 -18.71 18.43
CA ALA A 103 2.69 -19.86 19.18
C ALA A 103 1.51 -19.48 20.12
N VAL A 104 0.53 -20.37 20.23
CA VAL A 104 -0.68 -20.14 21.01
C VAL A 104 -0.35 -20.28 22.51
N ALA A 105 -0.14 -19.13 23.15
CA ALA A 105 0.33 -18.97 24.53
C ALA A 105 -0.71 -19.37 25.60
N GLY A 106 -1.21 -20.60 25.51
CA GLY A 106 -2.22 -21.19 26.39
C GLY A 106 -2.84 -22.51 25.90
N HIS A 107 -2.40 -23.06 24.75
CA HIS A 107 -2.84 -24.41 24.29
C HIS A 107 -1.76 -25.22 23.53
N ASP A 108 -0.79 -24.57 22.89
CA ASP A 108 0.37 -25.28 22.32
C ASP A 108 1.59 -25.29 23.26
N THR A 109 1.66 -24.35 24.21
CA THR A 109 2.71 -24.30 25.25
C THR A 109 2.85 -25.63 25.99
N ASP A 110 1.74 -26.18 26.46
CA ASP A 110 1.68 -27.41 27.25
C ASP A 110 2.13 -28.64 26.43
N GLN A 111 1.91 -28.60 25.11
CA GLN A 111 2.42 -29.60 24.18
C GLN A 111 3.92 -29.45 23.93
N VAL A 112 4.43 -28.21 23.83
CA VAL A 112 5.86 -27.91 23.66
C VAL A 112 6.65 -28.23 24.93
N GLU A 113 6.12 -27.97 26.12
CA GLU A 113 6.71 -28.40 27.41
C GLU A 113 6.75 -29.93 27.56
N THR A 114 5.88 -30.65 26.85
CA THR A 114 5.88 -32.12 26.80
C THR A 114 6.77 -32.68 25.67
N MET A 115 7.12 -31.88 24.66
CA MET A 115 8.01 -32.28 23.58
C MET A 115 9.46 -32.35 24.05
N LYS A 116 10.19 -33.36 23.57
CA LYS A 116 11.62 -33.55 23.86
C LYS A 116 12.42 -33.32 22.58
N PRO A 117 13.62 -32.73 22.67
CA PRO A 117 14.53 -32.62 21.55
C PRO A 117 14.88 -34.03 21.01
N VAL A 118 14.89 -34.18 19.69
CA VAL A 118 15.15 -35.44 18.99
C VAL A 118 16.38 -35.25 18.11
N LYS A 119 17.53 -35.74 18.60
CA LYS A 119 18.83 -35.56 17.94
C LYS A 119 19.01 -36.50 16.75
N GLU A 120 19.76 -36.02 15.75
CA GLU A 120 20.19 -36.75 14.56
C GLU A 120 19.02 -37.26 13.70
N ARG A 121 17.87 -36.56 13.74
CA ARG A 121 16.71 -36.93 12.91
C ARG A 121 16.89 -36.50 11.46
N VAL A 122 16.49 -37.38 10.54
CA VAL A 122 16.55 -37.12 9.10
C VAL A 122 15.38 -36.24 8.68
N ILE A 123 15.68 -35.02 8.23
CA ILE A 123 14.69 -34.04 7.77
C ILE A 123 14.54 -34.12 6.25
N LYS A 124 13.29 -34.13 5.79
CA LYS A 124 12.99 -34.08 4.36
C LYS A 124 12.93 -32.63 3.87
N VAL A 125 13.83 -32.25 2.98
CA VAL A 125 13.79 -30.94 2.31
C VAL A 125 13.15 -31.10 0.94
N THR A 126 11.96 -30.51 0.78
CA THR A 126 11.20 -30.46 -0.47
C THR A 126 11.55 -29.19 -1.23
N PHE A 127 11.76 -29.28 -2.54
CA PHE A 127 12.10 -28.14 -3.40
C PHE A 127 10.94 -27.80 -4.34
N ASN A 128 10.53 -26.54 -4.31
CA ASN A 128 9.48 -26.01 -5.18
C ASN A 128 10.02 -24.83 -6.03
N ALA A 129 9.50 -24.71 -7.25
CA ALA A 129 9.99 -23.78 -8.26
C ALA A 129 8.81 -23.14 -9.01
N ASP A 130 8.65 -21.84 -8.83
CA ASP A 130 7.59 -21.03 -9.42
C ASP A 130 8.15 -19.92 -10.33
N THR A 131 7.37 -19.51 -11.31
CA THR A 131 7.68 -18.38 -12.20
C THR A 131 6.51 -17.41 -12.21
N HIS A 132 6.76 -16.15 -11.86
CA HIS A 132 5.76 -15.10 -11.95
C HIS A 132 5.38 -14.82 -13.42
N ALA A 133 4.12 -14.48 -13.69
CA ALA A 133 3.60 -14.29 -15.05
C ALA A 133 4.28 -13.20 -15.92
N SER A 134 5.22 -12.44 -15.35
CA SER A 134 6.10 -11.55 -16.13
C SER A 134 7.26 -12.29 -16.80
N ILE A 135 7.76 -13.40 -16.26
CA ILE A 135 8.92 -14.13 -16.79
C ILE A 135 8.49 -15.42 -17.49
N GLN A 136 8.92 -15.59 -18.74
CA GLN A 136 8.54 -16.73 -19.59
C GLN A 136 9.55 -17.89 -19.52
N TRP A 137 10.22 -18.06 -18.37
CA TRP A 137 11.20 -19.13 -18.18
C TRP A 137 10.53 -20.47 -17.86
N ASN A 138 11.17 -21.57 -18.25
CA ASN A 138 10.89 -22.88 -17.68
C ASN A 138 11.89 -23.10 -16.53
N PHE A 139 11.41 -22.96 -15.30
CA PHE A 139 12.19 -23.12 -14.07
C PHE A 139 11.64 -24.31 -13.27
N ARG A 140 12.52 -25.23 -12.86
CA ARG A 140 12.15 -26.47 -12.17
C ARG A 140 13.30 -27.02 -11.33
N PRO A 141 13.05 -27.70 -10.19
CA PRO A 141 14.11 -28.40 -9.49
C PRO A 141 14.62 -29.59 -10.32
N GLN A 142 15.85 -30.04 -10.05
CA GLN A 142 16.37 -31.34 -10.50
C GLN A 142 16.02 -32.47 -9.54
N GLN A 143 15.94 -32.17 -8.24
CA GLN A 143 15.51 -33.07 -7.17
C GLN A 143 14.26 -32.47 -6.51
N THR A 144 13.12 -33.16 -6.49
CA THR A 144 11.90 -32.65 -5.84
C THR A 144 11.98 -32.71 -4.31
N GLU A 145 12.72 -33.68 -3.78
CA GLU A 145 13.01 -33.82 -2.35
C GLU A 145 14.39 -34.44 -2.13
N ILE A 146 15.03 -34.09 -1.02
CA ILE A 146 16.20 -34.80 -0.46
C ILE A 146 16.01 -35.01 1.04
N TYR A 147 16.87 -35.85 1.61
CA TYR A 147 16.89 -36.19 3.03
C TYR A 147 18.25 -35.78 3.60
N VAL A 148 18.27 -35.03 4.71
CA VAL A 148 19.46 -34.43 5.31
C VAL A 148 19.38 -34.49 6.84
N VAL A 149 20.52 -34.54 7.53
CA VAL A 149 20.57 -34.43 9.00
C VAL A 149 20.94 -32.99 9.42
N PRO A 150 20.40 -32.43 10.51
CA PRO A 150 20.90 -31.16 11.05
C PRO A 150 22.40 -31.18 11.33
N GLY A 151 23.10 -30.11 10.94
CA GLY A 151 24.57 -30.05 10.87
C GLY A 151 25.18 -30.55 9.54
N GLU A 152 24.43 -31.25 8.69
CA GLU A 152 24.90 -31.68 7.37
C GLU A 152 24.71 -30.58 6.30
N THR A 153 25.74 -30.38 5.46
CA THR A 153 25.68 -29.46 4.32
C THR A 153 25.21 -30.18 3.05
N ALA A 154 24.17 -29.68 2.41
CA ALA A 154 23.55 -30.27 1.22
C ALA A 154 23.57 -29.33 0.02
N LEU A 155 23.55 -29.94 -1.17
CA LEU A 155 23.56 -29.25 -2.47
C LEU A 155 22.38 -29.73 -3.31
N ALA A 156 21.52 -28.79 -3.71
CA ALA A 156 20.41 -29.02 -4.63
C ALA A 156 20.60 -28.23 -5.92
N PHE A 157 20.01 -28.69 -7.03
CA PHE A 157 20.12 -28.03 -8.33
C PHE A 157 18.74 -27.66 -8.87
N TYR A 158 18.63 -26.47 -9.48
CA TYR A 158 17.46 -26.04 -10.22
C TYR A 158 17.84 -25.76 -11.67
N ARG A 159 17.03 -26.24 -12.62
CA ARG A 159 17.18 -25.95 -14.05
C ARG A 159 16.37 -24.71 -14.40
N ALA A 160 16.99 -23.73 -15.04
CA ALA A 160 16.30 -22.60 -15.67
C ALA A 160 16.58 -22.59 -17.18
N LYS A 161 15.52 -22.43 -17.99
CA LYS A 161 15.60 -22.27 -19.45
C LYS A 161 14.83 -21.04 -19.90
N ASN A 162 15.41 -20.26 -20.81
CA ASN A 162 14.69 -19.22 -21.55
C ASN A 162 14.25 -19.77 -22.92
N PRO A 163 12.97 -20.09 -23.15
CA PRO A 163 12.48 -20.60 -24.44
C PRO A 163 12.18 -19.51 -25.48
N THR A 164 12.51 -18.24 -25.21
CA THR A 164 12.16 -17.09 -26.06
C THR A 164 13.34 -16.62 -26.90
N ASP A 165 13.07 -15.95 -28.02
CA ASP A 165 14.10 -15.44 -28.94
C ASP A 165 14.77 -14.12 -28.47
N LYS A 166 14.49 -13.66 -27.23
CA LYS A 166 15.10 -12.48 -26.61
C LYS A 166 15.88 -12.86 -25.34
N PRO A 167 16.99 -12.17 -25.00
CA PRO A 167 17.54 -12.27 -23.66
C PRO A 167 16.54 -11.74 -22.63
N ILE A 168 16.48 -12.40 -21.48
CA ILE A 168 15.63 -12.02 -20.35
C ILE A 168 16.51 -11.96 -19.11
N ILE A 169 16.28 -10.95 -18.25
CA ILE A 169 16.90 -10.85 -16.93
C ILE A 169 15.83 -11.21 -15.90
N GLY A 170 16.18 -12.09 -14.96
CA GLY A 170 15.32 -12.57 -13.89
C GLY A 170 15.99 -12.41 -12.54
N ILE A 171 15.24 -11.90 -11.57
CA ILE A 171 15.63 -11.91 -10.16
C ILE A 171 14.72 -12.90 -9.42
N SER A 172 15.25 -13.59 -8.41
CA SER A 172 14.45 -14.53 -7.61
C SER A 172 14.38 -14.13 -6.14
N THR A 173 13.23 -14.44 -5.54
CA THR A 173 13.04 -14.51 -4.09
C THR A 173 12.81 -15.97 -3.68
N TYR A 174 12.90 -16.24 -2.38
CA TYR A 174 12.68 -17.57 -1.81
C TYR A 174 11.90 -17.47 -0.50
N ASN A 175 11.25 -18.57 -0.12
CA ASN A 175 10.64 -18.73 1.19
C ASN A 175 10.85 -20.15 1.73
N VAL A 176 10.93 -20.26 3.06
CA VAL A 176 11.07 -21.53 3.78
C VAL A 176 9.79 -21.76 4.58
N VAL A 177 9.25 -22.98 4.51
CA VAL A 177 8.00 -23.37 5.20
C VAL A 177 8.25 -24.69 5.95
N PRO A 178 7.87 -24.83 7.24
CA PRO A 178 7.24 -23.82 8.10
C PRO A 178 8.18 -22.66 8.45
N PHE A 179 7.61 -21.48 8.73
CA PHE A 179 8.38 -20.27 9.02
C PHE A 179 9.29 -20.40 10.25
N ASP A 180 8.85 -21.13 11.29
CA ASP A 180 9.66 -21.40 12.48
C ASP A 180 10.96 -22.17 12.15
N ALA A 181 10.94 -23.08 11.17
CA ALA A 181 12.14 -23.78 10.71
C ALA A 181 13.06 -22.88 9.87
N GLY A 182 12.54 -21.76 9.35
CA GLY A 182 13.29 -20.82 8.53
C GLY A 182 14.45 -20.13 9.26
N GLN A 183 14.42 -20.04 10.60
CA GLN A 183 15.53 -19.47 11.38
C GLN A 183 16.75 -20.41 11.47
N TYR A 184 16.53 -21.73 11.29
CA TYR A 184 17.58 -22.75 11.29
C TYR A 184 18.06 -23.11 9.88
N PHE A 185 17.38 -22.63 8.84
CA PHE A 185 17.69 -22.96 7.44
C PHE A 185 18.74 -22.02 6.86
N ASN A 186 20.01 -22.36 7.01
CA ASN A 186 21.14 -21.53 6.61
C ASN A 186 21.57 -21.82 5.16
N LYS A 187 21.35 -20.86 4.27
CA LYS A 187 21.73 -20.96 2.85
C LYS A 187 23.04 -20.23 2.58
N ILE A 188 24.09 -21.00 2.31
CA ILE A 188 25.47 -20.52 2.10
C ILE A 188 25.63 -19.88 0.72
N GLN A 189 24.98 -20.43 -0.32
CA GLN A 189 25.03 -19.89 -1.69
C GLN A 189 23.64 -19.78 -2.32
N CYS A 190 23.41 -18.66 -3.02
CA CYS A 190 22.08 -18.16 -3.36
C CYS A 190 22.17 -17.37 -4.69
N PHE A 191 21.58 -17.91 -5.76
CA PHE A 191 21.33 -17.16 -7.01
C PHE A 191 20.26 -16.06 -6.85
N CYS A 192 19.76 -15.88 -5.63
CA CYS A 192 18.68 -15.00 -5.24
C CYS A 192 19.19 -13.62 -4.87
N PHE A 193 18.39 -12.60 -5.16
CA PHE A 193 18.80 -11.17 -5.15
C PHE A 193 19.87 -10.76 -6.17
N GLU A 194 20.49 -11.70 -6.89
CA GLU A 194 21.30 -11.43 -8.08
C GLU A 194 20.45 -11.41 -9.36
N GLU A 195 20.83 -10.57 -10.33
CA GLU A 195 20.21 -10.51 -11.66
C GLU A 195 20.76 -11.60 -12.56
N GLN A 196 20.01 -12.69 -12.72
CA GLN A 196 20.37 -13.79 -13.62
C GLN A 196 19.92 -13.45 -15.04
N ARG A 197 20.85 -13.41 -16.00
CA ARG A 197 20.55 -13.16 -17.42
C ARG A 197 20.61 -14.46 -18.21
N LEU A 198 19.50 -14.85 -18.83
CA LEU A 198 19.44 -15.96 -19.79
C LEU A 198 19.22 -15.43 -21.21
N ASN A 199 20.13 -15.78 -22.11
CA ASN A 199 20.08 -15.49 -23.54
C ASN A 199 19.04 -16.40 -24.25
N PRO A 200 18.74 -16.16 -25.54
CA PRO A 200 17.76 -16.97 -26.28
C PRO A 200 18.08 -18.46 -26.29
N HIS A 201 17.10 -19.30 -25.96
CA HIS A 201 17.16 -20.77 -25.89
C HIS A 201 18.18 -21.36 -24.89
N GLU A 202 18.86 -20.50 -24.11
CA GLU A 202 19.85 -20.87 -23.10
C GLU A 202 19.21 -21.63 -21.93
N GLU A 203 19.96 -22.59 -21.39
CA GLU A 203 19.55 -23.48 -20.30
C GLU A 203 20.72 -23.69 -19.34
N VAL A 204 20.49 -23.46 -18.05
CA VAL A 204 21.52 -23.51 -17.00
C VAL A 204 21.01 -24.29 -15.79
N ASP A 205 21.91 -24.99 -15.10
CA ASP A 205 21.68 -25.56 -13.78
C ASP A 205 22.27 -24.63 -12.71
N MET A 206 21.41 -24.10 -11.84
CA MET A 206 21.75 -23.19 -10.74
C MET A 206 21.86 -23.99 -9.43
N PRO A 207 23.04 -24.07 -8.80
CA PRO A 207 23.22 -24.75 -7.53
C PRO A 207 22.68 -23.91 -6.36
N VAL A 208 22.19 -24.60 -5.33
CA VAL A 208 21.84 -24.04 -4.01
C VAL A 208 22.56 -24.86 -2.95
N PHE A 209 23.46 -24.23 -2.21
CA PHE A 209 24.22 -24.86 -1.13
C PHE A 209 23.72 -24.34 0.23
N PHE A 210 23.33 -25.25 1.11
CA PHE A 210 22.68 -24.93 2.38
C PHE A 210 22.96 -25.99 3.46
N TYR A 211 22.60 -25.69 4.70
CA TYR A 211 22.53 -26.65 5.80
C TYR A 211 21.34 -26.32 6.72
N ILE A 212 20.93 -27.28 7.53
CA ILE A 212 20.05 -27.04 8.68
C ILE A 212 20.96 -26.93 9.90
N ASP A 213 20.77 -25.89 10.71
CA ASP A 213 21.55 -25.68 11.93
C ASP A 213 21.29 -26.79 12.96
N PRO A 214 22.31 -27.37 13.64
CA PRO A 214 22.09 -28.39 14.67
C PRO A 214 21.23 -27.93 15.86
N GLU A 215 21.08 -26.62 16.11
CA GLU A 215 20.13 -26.12 17.13
C GLU A 215 18.67 -26.49 16.82
N PHE A 216 18.34 -26.84 15.57
CA PHE A 216 17.03 -27.38 15.15
C PHE A 216 16.64 -28.68 15.87
N ASP A 217 17.61 -29.45 16.35
CA ASP A 217 17.37 -30.67 17.11
C ASP A 217 17.11 -30.41 18.60
N ASP A 218 17.58 -29.28 19.14
CA ASP A 218 17.47 -28.92 20.55
C ASP A 218 16.23 -28.04 20.88
N ASP A 219 15.57 -27.42 19.89
CA ASP A 219 14.28 -26.72 20.08
C ASP A 219 13.08 -27.70 20.16
N PRO A 220 12.36 -27.79 21.29
CA PRO A 220 11.16 -28.63 21.42
C PRO A 220 10.03 -28.27 20.44
N ARG A 221 9.96 -27.03 19.93
CA ARG A 221 8.97 -26.65 18.90
C ARG A 221 9.21 -27.40 17.59
N MET A 222 10.47 -27.67 17.26
CA MET A 222 10.87 -28.31 16.00
C MET A 222 10.70 -29.83 16.03
N ALA A 223 10.41 -30.44 17.19
CA ALA A 223 10.26 -31.88 17.38
C ALA A 223 9.07 -32.55 16.64
N ARG A 224 8.25 -31.76 15.91
CA ARG A 224 7.21 -32.25 14.97
C ARG A 224 7.43 -31.77 13.53
N VAL A 225 8.58 -31.17 13.22
CA VAL A 225 8.91 -30.64 11.89
C VAL A 225 9.86 -31.59 11.18
N ASP A 226 9.28 -32.60 10.52
CA ASP A 226 10.02 -33.61 9.74
C ASP A 226 10.20 -33.22 8.25
N THR A 227 9.54 -32.15 7.81
CA THR A 227 9.60 -31.67 6.42
C THR A 227 9.71 -30.16 6.36
N ILE A 228 10.69 -29.68 5.59
CA ILE A 228 10.91 -28.27 5.27
C ILE A 228 10.72 -28.11 3.76
N THR A 229 9.99 -27.10 3.31
CA THR A 229 9.83 -26.76 1.89
C THR A 229 10.60 -25.48 1.59
N LEU A 230 11.58 -25.58 0.68
CA LEU A 230 12.26 -24.43 0.09
C LEU A 230 11.60 -24.11 -1.25
N SER A 231 10.83 -23.03 -1.29
CA SER A 231 10.21 -22.51 -2.51
C SER A 231 11.01 -21.35 -3.08
N TYR A 232 11.11 -21.28 -4.40
CA TYR A 232 11.73 -20.19 -5.15
C TYR A 232 10.79 -19.63 -6.19
N THR A 233 10.72 -18.30 -6.31
CA THR A 233 9.90 -17.63 -7.32
C THR A 233 10.75 -16.65 -8.13
N PHE A 234 10.75 -16.81 -9.46
CA PHE A 234 11.42 -15.87 -10.38
C PHE A 234 10.49 -14.77 -10.91
N PHE A 235 11.05 -13.57 -11.06
CA PHE A 235 10.37 -12.37 -11.58
C PHE A 235 11.24 -11.72 -12.68
N GLU A 236 10.62 -11.24 -13.76
CA GLU A 236 11.33 -10.51 -14.83
C GLU A 236 11.85 -9.17 -14.27
N ALA A 237 13.17 -9.00 -14.23
CA ALA A 237 13.82 -7.77 -13.83
C ALA A 237 13.82 -6.80 -15.03
N LYS A 238 13.00 -5.74 -14.95
CA LYS A 238 12.96 -4.67 -15.95
C LYS A 238 13.66 -3.43 -15.43
N GLU A 239 14.47 -2.81 -16.28
CA GLU A 239 14.97 -1.46 -16.06
C GLU A 239 13.80 -0.52 -15.71
N GLY A 240 13.80 0.03 -14.50
CA GLY A 240 12.73 0.90 -13.98
C GLY A 240 11.60 0.22 -13.20
N GLN A 241 11.50 -1.12 -13.13
CA GLN A 241 10.61 -1.79 -12.17
C GLN A 241 11.31 -2.02 -10.83
N GLN A 242 11.38 -0.96 -10.02
CA GLN A 242 11.92 -1.05 -8.67
C GLN A 242 10.96 -1.88 -7.78
N LEU A 243 11.37 -3.11 -7.46
CA LEU A 243 10.63 -3.97 -6.53
C LEU A 243 10.54 -3.28 -5.15
N PRO A 244 9.37 -3.23 -4.51
CA PRO A 244 9.22 -2.67 -3.17
C PRO A 244 9.82 -3.63 -2.14
N LEU A 245 11.13 -3.55 -1.93
CA LEU A 245 11.84 -4.29 -0.88
C LEU A 245 11.29 -3.85 0.49
N PRO A 246 10.86 -4.77 1.35
CA PRO A 246 10.31 -4.41 2.65
C PRO A 246 11.42 -3.92 3.59
N GLY A 247 11.39 -2.63 3.94
CA GLY A 247 11.91 -2.17 5.24
C GLY A 247 13.29 -1.51 5.30
N TYR A 248 13.89 -1.04 4.19
CA TYR A 248 15.07 -0.16 4.24
C TYR A 248 14.81 1.23 3.66
N SER A 249 14.49 2.19 4.53
CA SER A 249 14.47 3.61 4.22
C SER A 249 15.88 4.18 4.34
N TYR A 250 16.62 4.23 3.24
CA TYR A 250 17.82 5.06 3.15
C TYR A 250 17.45 6.53 3.28
N ASN A 251 18.08 7.23 4.23
CA ASN A 251 17.84 8.62 4.58
C ASN A 251 19.15 9.24 5.10
#